data_AF-A0A3C1V632-F1
#
_entry.id   AF-A0A3C1V632-F1
#
_cell.length_a   1.000
_cell.length_b   1.000
_cell.length_c   1.000
_cell.angle_alpha   90.00
_cell.angle_beta   90.00
_cell.angle_gamma   90.00
#
_symmetry.space_group_name_H-M   'P 1'
#
loop_
_entity.id
_entity.type
_entity.pdbx_description
1 polymer ?
#
loop_
_entity_poly.entity_id
_entity_poly.type
_entity_poly.pdbx_seq_one_letter_code
_entity_poly.pdbx_strand_id
1 'polypeptide(L)'
;GNGRQWMPWGHVADLARLYIHANETSSINGPMNAVAPNPVRNSEFTKALAAQLKRPAFMPAPYLGLRLVFGEFAKVLFASQKVVPQAALETGFAYQFP
;
A
#
# COMPACT_ATOMS: atom_id res chain seq x y z
N GLY A 1 -3.23 -0.40 16.59
CA GLY A 1 -3.61 1.02 16.35
C GLY A 1 -5.11 1.12 16.10
N ASN A 2 -5.63 2.30 15.70
CA ASN A 2 -7.07 2.54 15.52
C ASN A 2 -7.63 2.14 14.13
N GLY A 3 -6.76 1.69 13.21
CA GLY A 3 -7.15 1.19 11.88
C GLY A 3 -7.51 2.28 10.85
N ARG A 4 -7.56 3.55 11.26
CA ARG A 4 -7.93 4.68 10.40
C ARG A 4 -6.76 5.22 9.58
N GLN A 5 -5.54 4.74 9.79
CA GLN A 5 -4.40 5.14 8.97
C GLN A 5 -4.61 4.71 7.52
N TRP A 6 -4.21 5.58 6.59
CA TRP A 6 -4.14 5.21 5.17
C TRP A 6 -3.00 4.21 4.98
N MET A 7 -3.27 3.14 4.24
CA MET A 7 -2.31 2.07 3.95
C MET A 7 -1.97 2.10 2.45
N PRO A 8 -0.82 2.65 2.05
CA PRO A 8 -0.29 2.42 0.71
C PRO A 8 -0.10 0.91 0.48
N TRP A 9 -0.63 0.40 -0.62
CA TRP A 9 -0.58 -1.02 -0.96
C TRP A 9 -0.40 -1.16 -2.48
N GLY A 10 -0.01 -2.35 -2.94
CA GLY A 10 0.07 -2.67 -4.36
C GLY A 10 0.30 -4.17 -4.56
N HIS A 11 -0.32 -4.74 -5.60
CA HIS A 11 -0.07 -6.13 -5.96
C HIS A 11 1.30 -6.28 -6.61
N VAL A 12 2.06 -7.31 -6.24
CA VAL A 12 3.45 -7.51 -6.71
C VAL A 12 3.57 -7.53 -8.24
N ALA A 13 2.58 -8.08 -8.94
CA ALA A 13 2.57 -8.12 -10.40
C ALA A 13 2.42 -6.71 -11.02
N ASP A 14 1.57 -5.85 -10.43
CA ASP A 14 1.43 -4.48 -10.91
C ASP A 14 2.65 -3.64 -10.55
N LEU A 15 3.32 -3.88 -9.42
CA LEU A 15 4.58 -3.22 -9.09
C LEU A 15 5.68 -3.54 -10.13
N ALA A 16 5.83 -4.81 -10.51
CA ALA A 16 6.77 -5.20 -11.57
C ALA A 16 6.45 -4.51 -12.90
N ARG A 17 5.17 -4.47 -13.28
CA ARG A 17 4.71 -3.80 -14.51
C ARG A 17 4.88 -2.28 -14.44
N LEU A 18 4.72 -1.66 -13.26
CA LEU A 18 4.97 -0.23 -13.06
C LEU A 18 6.43 0.14 -13.31
N TYR A 19 7.38 -0.70 -12.88
CA TYR A 19 8.80 -0.46 -13.19
C TYR A 19 9.08 -0.51 -14.70
N ILE A 20 8.48 -1.48 -15.40
CA ILE A 20 8.61 -1.59 -16.87
C ILE A 20 7.97 -0.36 -17.52
N HIS A 21 6.76 0.02 -17.11
CA HIS A 21 6.05 1.19 -17.63
C HIS A 21 6.83 2.49 -17.42
N ALA A 22 7.43 2.68 -16.24
CA ALA A 22 8.29 3.83 -15.96
C ALA A 22 9.54 3.86 -16.85
N ASN A 23 10.11 2.69 -17.17
CA ASN A 23 11.27 2.59 -18.05
C ASN A 23 10.92 2.82 -19.53
N GLU A 24 9.75 2.38 -19.97
CA GLU A 24 9.33 2.45 -21.38
C GLU A 24 8.62 3.76 -21.73
N THR A 25 8.10 4.49 -20.74
CA THR A 25 7.33 5.72 -20.95
C THR A 25 8.22 6.95 -20.79
N SER A 26 8.75 7.46 -21.90
CA SER A 26 9.67 8.60 -21.93
C SER A 26 9.10 9.91 -21.37
N SER A 27 7.78 10.06 -21.29
CA SER A 27 7.13 11.23 -20.68
C SER A 27 7.21 11.21 -19.14
N ILE A 28 7.45 10.06 -18.51
CA ILE A 28 7.63 9.98 -17.06
C ILE A 28 9.03 10.49 -16.71
N ASN A 29 9.07 11.66 -16.07
CA ASN A 29 10.30 12.28 -15.60
C ASN A 29 10.15 12.60 -14.10
N GLY A 30 11.09 12.12 -13.30
CA GLY A 30 11.06 12.30 -11.84
C GLY A 30 10.32 11.18 -11.09
N PRO A 31 9.90 11.43 -9.84
CA PRO A 31 9.37 10.37 -8.98
C PRO A 31 7.98 9.89 -9.43
N MET A 32 7.78 8.58 -9.37
CA MET A 32 6.49 7.92 -9.56
C MET A 32 6.14 7.08 -8.34
N ASN A 33 4.93 7.25 -7.80
CA ASN A 33 4.43 6.41 -6.71
C ASN A 33 4.05 5.03 -7.24
N ALA A 34 4.65 3.98 -6.68
CA ALA A 34 4.31 2.60 -7.01
C ALA A 34 3.27 2.05 -6.01
N VAL A 35 2.02 2.45 -6.18
CA VAL A 35 0.88 2.05 -5.34
C VAL A 35 -0.35 1.75 -6.20
N ALA A 36 -1.28 0.95 -5.69
CA ALA A 36 -2.58 0.73 -6.32
C ALA A 36 -3.38 2.05 -6.42
N PRO A 37 -4.29 2.18 -7.40
CA PRO A 37 -4.99 3.44 -7.68
C PRO A 37 -6.07 3.77 -6.65
N ASN A 38 -6.53 2.80 -5.86
CA ASN A 38 -7.59 2.97 -4.85
C ASN A 38 -7.01 3.01 -3.43
N PRO A 39 -6.90 4.20 -2.80
CA PRO A 39 -6.43 4.29 -1.43
C PRO A 39 -7.40 3.63 -0.46
N VAL A 40 -6.89 2.82 0.44
CA VAL A 40 -7.68 2.12 1.47
C VAL A 40 -7.18 2.46 2.87
N ARG A 41 -8.07 2.33 3.85
CA ARG A 41 -7.72 2.35 5.26
C ARG A 41 -7.12 1.01 5.67
N ASN A 42 -6.25 1.02 6.68
CA ASN A 42 -5.68 -0.20 7.22
C ASN A 42 -6.75 -1.22 7.67
N SER A 43 -7.87 -0.76 8.24
CA SER A 43 -8.99 -1.65 8.61
C SER A 43 -9.59 -2.39 7.42
N GLU A 44 -9.73 -1.72 6.27
CA GLU A 44 -10.27 -2.31 5.04
C GLU A 44 -9.30 -3.35 4.47
N PHE A 45 -8.02 -2.98 4.36
CA PHE A 45 -6.96 -3.88 3.93
C PHE A 45 -6.86 -5.12 4.83
N THR A 46 -6.84 -4.92 6.15
CA THR A 46 -6.71 -6.01 7.13
C THR A 46 -7.91 -6.96 7.04
N LYS A 47 -9.12 -6.43 6.88
CA LYS A 47 -10.33 -7.24 6.73
C LYS A 47 -10.30 -8.09 5.45
N ALA A 48 -9.89 -7.50 4.32
CA ALA A 48 -9.77 -8.22 3.06
C ALA A 48 -8.70 -9.34 3.14
N LEU A 49 -7.54 -9.03 3.72
CA LEU A 49 -6.47 -10.01 3.91
C LEU A 49 -6.90 -11.16 4.84
N ALA A 50 -7.54 -10.83 5.96
CA ALA A 50 -8.06 -11.82 6.91
C ALA A 50 -9.07 -12.78 6.27
N ALA A 51 -9.97 -12.26 5.43
CA ALA A 51 -10.93 -13.06 4.68
C ALA A 51 -10.22 -14.03 3.71
N GLN A 52 -9.25 -13.53 2.94
CA GLN A 52 -8.51 -14.33 1.97
C GLN A 52 -7.68 -15.44 2.64
N LEU A 53 -7.06 -15.14 3.79
CA LEU A 53 -6.27 -16.10 4.55
C LEU A 53 -7.11 -17.03 5.44
N LYS A 54 -8.43 -16.84 5.51
CA LYS A 54 -9.34 -17.54 6.44
C LYS A 54 -8.88 -17.43 7.90
N ARG A 55 -8.32 -16.28 8.27
CA ARG A 55 -7.78 -15.98 9.61
C ARG A 55 -8.37 -14.66 10.11
N PRO A 56 -9.45 -14.69 10.90
CA PRO A 56 -10.13 -13.47 11.26
C PRO A 56 -9.29 -12.58 12.19
N ALA A 57 -9.25 -11.29 11.89
CA ALA A 57 -8.43 -10.29 12.56
C ALA A 57 -9.26 -9.45 13.56
N PHE A 58 -9.63 -10.04 14.70
CA PHE A 58 -10.51 -9.39 15.68
C PHE A 58 -9.79 -8.46 16.67
N MET A 59 -8.50 -8.67 16.92
CA MET A 59 -7.73 -7.88 17.88
C MET A 59 -6.85 -6.86 17.15
N PRO A 60 -6.98 -5.55 17.44
CA PRO A 60 -6.05 -4.56 16.92
C PRO A 60 -4.65 -4.80 17.49
N ALA A 61 -3.63 -4.67 16.64
CA ALA A 61 -2.26 -4.89 17.09
C ALA A 61 -1.87 -3.87 18.19
N PRO A 62 -1.34 -4.35 19.34
CA PRO A 62 -0.94 -3.49 20.45
C PRO A 62 0.28 -2.65 20.07
N TYR A 63 0.15 -1.33 20.22
CA TYR A 63 1.16 -0.36 19.80
C TYR A 63 2.52 -0.57 20.52
N LEU A 64 2.47 -0.80 21.84
CA LEU A 64 3.64 -1.04 22.67
C LEU A 64 4.36 -2.35 22.31
N GLY A 65 3.62 -3.43 22.04
CA GLY A 65 4.19 -4.72 21.66
C GLY A 65 4.94 -4.65 20.33
N LEU A 66 4.35 -3.99 19.32
CA LEU A 66 5.01 -3.81 18.03
C LEU A 66 6.26 -2.93 18.14
N ARG A 67 6.24 -1.86 18.95
CA ARG A 67 7.43 -1.01 19.18
C ARG A 67 8.56 -1.74 19.90
N LEU A 68 8.25 -2.67 20.81
CA LEU A 68 9.25 -3.49 21.49
C LEU A 68 9.91 -4.50 20.53
N VAL A 69 9.14 -5.10 19.62
CA VAL A 69 9.65 -6.11 18.67
C VAL A 69 10.38 -5.46 17.48
N PHE A 70 9.83 -4.37 16.93
CA PHE A 70 10.31 -3.75 15.69
C PHE A 70 11.08 -2.43 15.91
N GLY A 71 11.23 -1.97 17.16
CA GLY A 71 11.96 -0.75 17.49
C GLY A 71 11.41 0.49 16.76
N GLU A 72 12.32 1.25 16.15
CA GLU A 72 12.00 2.43 15.33
C GLU A 72 11.18 2.10 14.07
N PHE A 73 11.28 0.88 13.55
CA PHE A 73 10.52 0.43 12.37
C PHE A 73 9.01 0.37 12.65
N ALA A 74 8.61 0.30 13.92
CA ALA A 74 7.22 0.42 14.31
C ALA A 74 6.62 1.77 13.90
N LYS A 75 7.40 2.86 13.80
CA LYS A 75 6.90 4.14 13.30
C LYS A 75 6.39 4.04 11.86
N VAL A 76 7.04 3.24 11.02
CA VAL A 76 6.60 2.98 9.64
C VAL A 76 5.26 2.23 9.63
N LEU A 77 5.08 1.25 10.51
CA LEU A 77 3.81 0.51 10.66
C LEU A 77 2.62 1.40 11.08
N PHE A 78 2.90 2.56 11.68
CA PHE A 78 1.89 3.53 12.10
C PHE A 78 1.84 4.78 11.23
N ALA A 79 2.67 4.87 10.17
CA ALA A 79 2.58 5.94 9.21
C ALA A 79 1.22 5.90 8.50
N SER A 80 0.68 7.07 8.19
CA SER A 80 -0.58 7.22 7.46
C SER A 80 -0.34 8.09 6.24
N GLN A 81 -0.26 7.48 5.07
CA GLN A 81 -0.03 8.20 3.81
C GLN A 81 -1.14 7.87 2.83
N LYS A 82 -1.93 8.89 2.45
CA LYS A 82 -2.88 8.77 1.35
C LYS A 82 -2.14 9.08 0.06
N VAL A 83 -1.68 8.03 -0.62
CA VAL A 83 -0.88 8.14 -1.84
C VAL A 83 -1.74 7.78 -3.03
N VAL A 84 -1.61 8.55 -4.12
CA VAL A 84 -2.27 8.29 -5.40
C VAL A 84 -1.18 8.20 -6.47
N PRO A 85 -1.22 7.20 -7.38
CA PRO A 85 -0.20 7.00 -8.41
C PRO A 85 -0.46 7.89 -9.63
N GLN A 86 -0.47 9.21 -9.43
CA GLN A 86 -0.91 10.18 -10.44
C GLN A 86 -0.17 10.04 -11.78
N ALA A 87 1.18 9.97 -11.77
CA ALA A 87 1.96 9.81 -12.99
C ALA A 87 1.62 8.51 -13.77
N ALA A 88 1.37 7.40 -13.07
CA ALA A 88 0.95 6.16 -13.70
C ALA A 88 -0.45 6.26 -14.31
N LEU A 89 -1.38 6.95 -13.63
CA LEU A 89 -2.74 7.19 -14.14
C LEU A 89 -2.75 8.09 -15.36
N GLU A 90 -2.01 9.20 -15.33
CA GLU A 90 -1.93 10.18 -16.42
C GLU A 90 -1.26 9.61 -17.68
N THR A 91 -0.37 8.63 -17.51
CA THR A 91 0.30 7.93 -18.62
C THR A 91 -0.43 6.67 -19.07
N GLY A 92 -1.64 6.41 -18.53
CA GLY A 92 -2.52 5.35 -18.99
C GLY A 92 -2.14 3.94 -18.52
N PHE A 93 -1.37 3.80 -17.44
CA PHE A 93 -1.04 2.49 -16.88
C PHE A 93 -2.31 1.73 -16.45
N ALA A 94 -2.50 0.55 -17.03
CA ALA A 94 -3.65 -0.31 -16.73
C ALA A 94 -3.34 -1.30 -15.61
N TYR A 95 -3.84 -1.02 -14.41
CA TYR A 95 -3.74 -1.92 -13.24
C TYR A 95 -4.51 -3.22 -13.47
N GLN A 96 -3.90 -4.35 -13.16
CA GLN A 96 -4.59 -5.66 -13.13
C GLN A 96 -5.32 -5.87 -11.81
N PHE A 97 -4.82 -5.28 -10.72
CA PHE A 97 -5.34 -5.39 -9.35
C PHE A 97 -5.55 -3.99 -8.76
N PRO A 98 -6.65 -3.29 -9.14
CA PRO A 98 -6.91 -1.92 -8.74
C PRO A 98 -7.32 -1.76 -7.27
#